data_AF-A0AAD5X028-F1
#
_entry.id   AF-A0AAD5X028-F1
#
_cell.length_a   1.000
_cell.length_b   1.000
_cell.length_c   1.000
_cell.angle_alpha   90.00
_cell.angle_beta   90.00
_cell.angle_gamma   90.00
#
_symmetry.space_group_name_H-M   'P 1'
#
loop_
_entity.id
_entity.type
_entity.pdbx_description
1 polymer ?
#
loop_
_entity_poly.entity_id
_entity_poly.type
_entity_poly.pdbx_seq_one_letter_code
_entity_poly.pdbx_strand_id
1 'polypeptide(L)'
;MKHLAQLADGDARVALNALEMTVDSVLGKVNREAPLPIEVTQEMMRESFQRSTLLYDKDGEEHYNLISALHKSLRGSDADASIYWLGRMLYAGEDPLYIARRLIRFASEDVGLADNTALPLALATFQSCQVVGMPECDVILAHCATYLARCAKGVEVYKAMKRVKQTVEKEGGLPVPLHIRNAPTKLMKELNYGAGYKYNPDYEGTVEQDYLPEQLKMRKFFNEGLVDDCKVADGDAS
;
A
#
# COMPACT_ATOMS: atom_id res chain seq x y z
N MET A 1 -11.95 -30.65 -21.60
CA MET A 1 -12.60 -30.65 -20.26
C MET A 1 -11.93 -31.56 -19.23
N LYS A 2 -11.86 -32.90 -19.39
CA LYS A 2 -11.19 -33.78 -18.39
C LYS A 2 -9.72 -33.39 -18.14
N HIS A 3 -8.98 -33.06 -19.20
CA HIS A 3 -7.58 -32.64 -19.09
C HIS A 3 -7.42 -31.28 -18.35
N LEU A 4 -8.30 -30.32 -18.62
CA LEU A 4 -8.33 -29.02 -17.93
C LEU A 4 -8.62 -29.18 -16.43
N ALA A 5 -9.57 -30.05 -16.07
CA ALA A 5 -9.93 -30.34 -14.68
C ALA A 5 -8.80 -31.04 -13.91
N GLN A 6 -8.02 -31.90 -14.59
CA GLN A 6 -6.83 -32.54 -14.02
C GLN A 6 -5.68 -31.56 -13.86
N LEU A 7 -5.47 -30.68 -14.83
CA LEU A 7 -4.42 -29.66 -14.74
C LEU A 7 -4.73 -28.66 -13.62
N ALA A 8 -5.98 -28.19 -13.53
CA ALA A 8 -6.39 -27.21 -12.52
C ALA A 8 -6.60 -27.77 -11.10
N ASP A 9 -6.36 -29.06 -10.86
CA ASP A 9 -6.49 -29.73 -9.56
C ASP A 9 -7.81 -29.43 -8.79
N GLY A 10 -8.91 -29.24 -9.54
CA GLY A 10 -10.21 -28.89 -8.96
C GLY A 10 -10.47 -27.40 -8.72
N ASP A 11 -9.51 -26.50 -8.97
CA ASP A 11 -9.75 -25.05 -8.94
C ASP A 11 -10.41 -24.56 -10.25
N ALA A 12 -11.71 -24.29 -10.17
CA ALA A 12 -12.50 -23.81 -11.30
C ALA A 12 -12.01 -22.47 -11.88
N ARG A 13 -11.34 -21.62 -11.08
CA ARG A 13 -10.83 -20.31 -11.53
C ARG A 13 -9.56 -20.48 -12.34
N VAL A 14 -8.63 -21.32 -11.90
CA VAL A 14 -7.41 -21.64 -12.65
C VAL A 14 -7.76 -22.28 -13.99
N ALA A 15 -8.75 -23.18 -13.98
CA ALA A 15 -9.29 -23.78 -15.20
C ALA A 15 -9.88 -22.72 -16.15
N LEU A 16 -10.65 -21.76 -15.61
CA LEU A 16 -11.27 -20.70 -16.40
C LEU A 16 -10.23 -19.73 -16.97
N ASN A 17 -9.27 -19.28 -16.17
CA ASN A 17 -8.19 -18.39 -16.61
C ASN A 17 -7.33 -19.05 -17.70
N ALA A 18 -6.96 -20.33 -17.54
CA ALA A 18 -6.19 -21.05 -18.55
C ALA A 18 -6.98 -21.17 -19.87
N LEU A 19 -8.29 -21.40 -19.79
CA LEU A 19 -9.17 -21.46 -20.96
C LEU A 19 -9.30 -20.09 -21.63
N GLU A 20 -9.49 -19.02 -20.85
CA GLU A 20 -9.57 -17.63 -21.33
C GLU A 20 -8.26 -17.23 -22.01
N MET A 21 -7.10 -17.48 -21.40
CA MET A 21 -5.79 -17.26 -22.00
C MET A 21 -5.60 -18.07 -23.30
N THR A 22 -6.12 -19.29 -23.34
CA THR A 22 -6.05 -20.13 -24.55
C THR A 22 -6.87 -19.49 -25.66
N VAL A 23 -8.11 -19.08 -25.36
CA VAL A 23 -9.01 -18.43 -26.31
C VAL A 23 -8.44 -17.10 -26.80
N ASP A 24 -7.92 -16.26 -25.90
CA ASP A 24 -7.27 -14.99 -26.23
C ASP A 24 -6.03 -15.19 -27.12
N SER A 25 -5.24 -16.23 -26.84
CA SER A 25 -4.09 -16.60 -27.65
C SER A 25 -4.49 -17.07 -29.05
N VAL A 26 -5.63 -17.76 -29.20
CA VAL A 26 -6.15 -18.20 -30.51
C VAL A 26 -6.73 -17.02 -31.30
N LEU A 27 -7.45 -16.13 -30.62
CA LEU A 27 -8.11 -15.00 -31.25
C LEU A 27 -7.10 -13.95 -31.73
N GLY A 28 -5.97 -13.79 -31.04
CA GLY A 28 -4.95 -12.79 -31.35
C GLY A 28 -5.49 -11.36 -31.17
N LYS A 29 -4.74 -10.47 -30.53
CA LYS A 29 -5.20 -9.10 -30.20
C LYS A 29 -5.55 -8.18 -31.40
N VAL A 30 -5.70 -8.67 -32.64
CA VAL A 30 -5.85 -7.81 -33.84
C VAL A 30 -6.94 -8.23 -34.85
N ASN A 31 -7.56 -9.41 -34.85
CA ASN A 31 -8.63 -9.70 -35.83
C ASN A 31 -9.75 -10.57 -35.26
N ARG A 32 -10.91 -9.94 -35.01
CA ARG A 32 -12.17 -10.58 -34.55
C ARG A 32 -12.86 -11.43 -35.65
N GLU A 33 -12.09 -12.11 -36.50
CA GLU A 33 -12.59 -12.97 -37.58
C GLU A 33 -11.93 -14.35 -37.53
N ALA A 34 -11.74 -14.91 -36.34
CA ALA A 34 -11.48 -16.34 -36.23
C ALA A 34 -12.77 -17.11 -36.59
N PRO A 35 -12.72 -18.10 -37.49
CA PRO A 35 -13.90 -18.90 -37.82
C PRO A 35 -14.39 -19.63 -36.57
N LEU A 36 -15.69 -19.47 -36.27
CA LEU A 36 -16.35 -20.29 -35.28
C LEU A 36 -16.67 -21.67 -35.89
N PRO A 37 -16.45 -22.78 -35.16
CA PRO A 37 -16.02 -22.84 -33.76
C PRO A 37 -14.50 -22.67 -33.58
N ILE A 38 -14.10 -22.00 -32.50
CA ILE A 38 -12.70 -21.94 -32.05
C ILE A 38 -12.29 -23.36 -31.62
N GLU A 39 -11.36 -23.97 -32.34
CA GLU A 39 -10.82 -25.28 -31.98
C GLU A 39 -9.69 -25.12 -30.97
N VAL A 40 -9.93 -25.60 -29.75
CA VAL A 40 -8.95 -25.57 -28.64
C VAL A 40 -8.29 -26.94 -28.51
N THR A 41 -7.01 -27.03 -28.82
CA THR A 41 -6.23 -28.27 -28.69
C THR A 41 -5.67 -28.46 -27.27
N GLN A 42 -5.32 -29.70 -26.91
CA GLN A 42 -4.72 -29.99 -25.60
C GLN A 42 -3.36 -29.32 -25.41
N GLU A 43 -2.58 -29.17 -26.49
CA GLU A 43 -1.26 -28.54 -26.45
C GLU A 43 -1.36 -27.03 -26.19
N MET A 44 -2.31 -26.35 -26.85
CA MET A 44 -2.61 -24.93 -26.61
C MET A 44 -3.10 -24.69 -25.18
N MET A 45 -3.92 -25.60 -24.63
CA MET A 45 -4.30 -25.53 -23.22
C MET A 45 -3.11 -25.79 -22.30
N ARG A 46 -2.19 -26.70 -22.65
CA ARG A 46 -1.01 -27.00 -21.83
C ARG A 46 -0.03 -25.82 -21.79
N GLU A 47 0.19 -25.15 -22.92
CA GLU A 47 1.02 -23.94 -22.97
C GLU A 47 0.39 -22.79 -22.18
N SER A 48 -0.91 -22.58 -22.33
CA SER A 48 -1.66 -21.56 -21.59
C SER A 48 -1.70 -21.88 -20.10
N PHE A 49 -1.82 -23.17 -19.75
CA PHE A 49 -1.78 -23.63 -18.37
C PHE A 49 -0.39 -23.52 -17.76
N GLN A 50 0.69 -23.84 -18.48
CA GLN A 50 2.07 -23.62 -18.01
C GLN A 50 2.34 -22.13 -17.79
N ARG A 51 1.87 -21.27 -18.69
CA ARG A 51 1.91 -19.82 -18.49
C ARG A 51 1.09 -19.41 -17.27
N SER A 52 -0.13 -19.92 -17.10
CA SER A 52 -0.99 -19.55 -15.96
C SER A 52 -0.45 -20.04 -14.61
N THR A 53 0.11 -21.26 -14.53
CA THR A 53 0.72 -21.82 -13.30
C THR A 53 2.07 -21.20 -12.95
N LEU A 54 2.89 -20.81 -13.93
CA LEU A 54 4.10 -20.02 -13.69
C LEU A 54 3.80 -18.60 -13.19
N LEU A 55 2.60 -18.08 -13.49
CA LEU A 55 2.18 -16.73 -13.14
C LEU A 55 1.34 -16.67 -11.87
N TYR A 56 0.65 -17.75 -11.52
CA TYR A 56 -0.34 -17.75 -10.44
C TYR A 56 0.02 -18.78 -9.36
N ASP A 57 0.74 -18.28 -8.37
CA ASP A 57 0.76 -18.84 -7.02
C ASP A 57 0.27 -17.77 -6.05
N LYS A 58 -1.07 -17.60 -5.99
CA LYS A 58 -1.71 -16.58 -5.14
C LYS A 58 -1.52 -16.84 -3.65
N ASP A 59 -1.24 -18.08 -3.28
CA ASP A 59 -1.01 -18.51 -1.90
C ASP A 59 0.49 -18.72 -1.58
N GLY A 60 1.39 -18.51 -2.55
CA GLY A 60 2.81 -18.78 -2.36
C GLY A 60 3.74 -17.59 -2.61
N GLU A 61 5.02 -17.93 -2.76
CA GLU A 61 6.15 -17.02 -2.62
C GLU A 61 6.11 -15.88 -3.65
N GLU A 62 5.69 -16.17 -4.88
CA GLU A 62 5.73 -15.23 -6.00
C GLU A 62 4.78 -14.05 -5.84
N HIS A 63 3.58 -14.26 -5.28
CA HIS A 63 2.67 -13.16 -4.92
C HIS A 63 3.36 -12.16 -3.98
N TYR A 64 4.01 -12.68 -2.92
CA TYR A 64 4.73 -11.86 -1.96
C TYR A 64 5.97 -11.20 -2.57
N ASN A 65 6.69 -11.89 -3.47
CA ASN A 65 7.84 -11.35 -4.17
C ASN A 65 7.45 -10.16 -5.06
N LEU A 66 6.38 -10.29 -5.85
CA LEU A 66 5.92 -9.23 -6.75
C LEU A 66 5.45 -7.98 -6.00
N ILE A 67 4.62 -8.13 -4.96
CA ILE A 67 4.17 -6.97 -4.18
C ILE A 67 5.31 -6.31 -3.40
N SER A 68 6.26 -7.11 -2.93
CA SER A 68 7.47 -6.66 -2.26
C SER A 68 8.38 -5.88 -3.22
N ALA A 69 8.53 -6.35 -4.46
CA ALA A 69 9.27 -5.68 -5.51
C ALA A 69 8.61 -4.35 -5.90
N LEU A 70 7.29 -4.34 -6.15
CA LEU A 70 6.53 -3.11 -6.40
C LEU A 70 6.76 -2.07 -5.30
N HIS A 71 6.59 -2.47 -4.04
CA HIS A 71 6.74 -1.58 -2.89
C HIS A 71 8.18 -1.03 -2.75
N LYS A 72 9.19 -1.86 -3.01
CA LYS A 72 10.60 -1.41 -3.01
C LYS A 72 10.92 -0.47 -4.17
N SER A 73 10.40 -0.74 -5.37
CA SER A 73 10.56 0.16 -6.52
C SER A 73 9.92 1.53 -6.27
N LEU A 74 8.72 1.56 -5.68
CA LEU A 74 8.07 2.82 -5.30
C LEU A 74 8.93 3.61 -4.30
N ARG A 75 9.46 2.94 -3.27
CA ARG A 75 10.36 3.54 -2.27
C ARG A 75 11.65 4.06 -2.91
N GLY A 76 12.22 3.28 -3.84
CA GLY A 76 13.40 3.63 -4.62
C GLY A 76 13.17 4.72 -5.66
N SER A 77 11.92 5.22 -5.79
CA SER A 77 11.53 6.23 -6.77
C SER A 77 11.76 5.82 -8.23
N ASP A 78 11.70 4.52 -8.52
CA ASP A 78 11.83 3.95 -9.85
C ASP A 78 10.44 3.71 -10.46
N ALA A 79 9.98 4.66 -11.26
CA ALA A 79 8.65 4.62 -11.86
C ALA A 79 8.48 3.46 -12.87
N ASP A 80 9.52 3.19 -13.67
CA ASP A 80 9.47 2.15 -14.70
C ASP A 80 9.39 0.76 -14.06
N ALA A 81 10.23 0.49 -13.05
CA ALA A 81 10.18 -0.76 -12.31
C ALA A 81 8.86 -0.91 -11.54
N SER A 82 8.32 0.17 -10.96
CA SER A 82 7.01 0.14 -10.31
C SER A 82 5.88 -0.26 -11.26
N ILE A 83 5.81 0.34 -12.46
CA ILE A 83 4.80 -0.02 -13.46
C ILE A 83 5.01 -1.47 -13.92
N TYR A 84 6.25 -1.91 -14.11
CA TYR A 84 6.55 -3.28 -14.52
C TYR A 84 6.05 -4.32 -13.50
N TRP A 85 6.36 -4.14 -12.21
CA TRP A 85 5.91 -5.09 -11.17
C TRP A 85 4.39 -5.07 -11.00
N LEU A 86 3.76 -3.89 -11.07
CA LEU A 86 2.32 -3.74 -11.06
C LEU A 86 1.67 -4.48 -12.24
N GLY A 87 2.20 -4.28 -13.46
CA GLY A 87 1.72 -4.95 -14.66
C GLY A 87 1.87 -6.47 -14.57
N ARG A 88 2.99 -6.97 -14.03
CA ARG A 88 3.20 -8.40 -13.75
C ARG A 88 2.15 -8.96 -12.78
N MET A 89 1.81 -8.22 -11.73
CA MET A 89 0.76 -8.63 -10.79
C MET A 89 -0.62 -8.69 -11.47
N LEU A 90 -0.99 -7.66 -12.22
CA LEU A 90 -2.27 -7.63 -12.94
C LEU A 90 -2.36 -8.74 -14.00
N TYR A 91 -1.29 -8.95 -14.76
CA TYR A 91 -1.22 -10.01 -15.76
C TYR A 91 -1.28 -11.41 -15.13
N ALA A 92 -0.75 -11.56 -13.91
CA ALA A 92 -0.89 -12.77 -13.10
C ALA A 92 -2.30 -12.93 -12.50
N GLY A 93 -3.23 -11.98 -12.69
CA GLY A 93 -4.60 -12.08 -12.16
C GLY A 93 -4.71 -11.68 -10.68
N GLU A 94 -3.79 -10.84 -10.19
CA GLU A 94 -3.90 -10.25 -8.86
C GLU A 94 -5.19 -9.42 -8.70
N ASP A 95 -5.76 -9.42 -7.49
CA ASP A 95 -6.88 -8.53 -7.18
C ASP A 95 -6.42 -7.05 -7.28
N PRO A 96 -6.99 -6.21 -8.18
CA PRO A 96 -6.61 -4.80 -8.28
C PRO A 96 -6.86 -4.04 -6.98
N LEU A 97 -7.85 -4.46 -6.18
CA LEU A 97 -8.11 -3.85 -4.87
C LEU A 97 -7.03 -4.21 -3.85
N TYR A 98 -6.38 -5.36 -3.98
CA TYR A 98 -5.21 -5.71 -3.18
C TYR A 98 -4.05 -4.75 -3.44
N ILE A 99 -3.74 -4.52 -4.72
CA ILE A 99 -2.70 -3.55 -5.12
C ILE A 99 -3.05 -2.15 -4.59
N ALA A 100 -4.29 -1.69 -4.81
CA ALA A 100 -4.73 -0.37 -4.33
C ALA A 100 -4.61 -0.21 -2.80
N ARG A 101 -4.95 -1.24 -1.99
CA ARG A 101 -4.72 -1.22 -0.54
C ARG A 101 -3.24 -1.04 -0.18
N ARG A 102 -2.35 -1.66 -0.94
CA ARG A 102 -0.89 -1.54 -0.74
C ARG A 102 -0.38 -0.16 -1.14
N LEU A 103 -0.94 0.47 -2.17
CA LEU A 103 -0.64 1.86 -2.54
C LEU A 103 -1.12 2.85 -1.47
N ILE A 104 -2.31 2.65 -0.90
CA ILE A 104 -2.80 3.46 0.25
C ILE A 104 -1.82 3.37 1.42
N ARG A 105 -1.36 2.15 1.75
CA ARG A 105 -0.40 1.96 2.83
C ARG A 105 0.91 2.70 2.53
N PHE A 106 1.42 2.58 1.31
CA PHE A 106 2.64 3.24 0.87
C PHE A 106 2.54 4.78 0.98
N ALA A 107 1.41 5.36 0.57
CA ALA A 107 1.19 6.81 0.64
C ALA A 107 1.34 7.38 2.06
N SER A 108 0.97 6.63 3.11
CA SER A 108 1.20 7.07 4.50
C SER A 108 2.53 6.61 5.09
N GLU A 109 3.10 5.52 4.60
CA GLU A 109 4.32 4.90 5.16
C GLU A 109 5.60 5.53 4.63
N ASP A 110 5.67 5.75 3.31
CA ASP A 110 6.89 6.11 2.59
C ASP A 110 6.82 7.50 1.94
N VAL A 111 5.62 8.09 1.84
CA VAL A 111 5.43 9.48 1.37
C VAL A 111 5.11 10.40 2.55
N GLY A 112 4.15 10.03 3.40
CA GLY A 112 3.94 10.69 4.69
C GLY A 112 3.63 12.18 4.56
N LEU A 113 4.26 13.01 5.39
CA LEU A 113 4.04 14.47 5.35
C LEU A 113 4.84 15.16 4.24
N ALA A 114 5.71 14.45 3.53
CA ALA A 114 6.45 15.01 2.40
C ALA A 114 5.53 15.37 1.23
N ASP A 115 4.42 14.64 1.07
CA ASP A 115 3.34 15.01 0.15
C ASP A 115 1.97 14.52 0.66
N ASN A 116 1.21 15.44 1.27
CA ASN A 116 -0.12 15.15 1.82
C ASN A 116 -1.18 14.85 0.75
N THR A 117 -0.90 15.04 -0.54
CA THR A 117 -1.85 14.73 -1.62
C THR A 117 -1.82 13.26 -2.04
N ALA A 118 -0.79 12.51 -1.62
CA ALA A 118 -0.61 11.11 -1.98
C ALA A 118 -1.68 10.17 -1.41
N LEU A 119 -2.03 10.32 -0.13
CA LEU A 119 -3.04 9.47 0.51
C LEU A 119 -4.44 9.68 -0.12
N PRO A 120 -4.93 10.91 -0.33
CA PRO A 120 -6.16 11.16 -1.08
C PRO A 120 -6.16 10.54 -2.47
N LEU A 121 -5.07 10.66 -3.24
CA LEU A 121 -4.97 10.06 -4.57
C LEU A 121 -5.04 8.53 -4.53
N ALA A 122 -4.34 7.90 -3.58
CA ALA A 122 -4.38 6.46 -3.41
C ALA A 122 -5.77 5.95 -3.00
N LEU A 123 -6.48 6.71 -2.15
CA LEU A 123 -7.86 6.40 -1.79
C LEU A 123 -8.82 6.55 -2.99
N ALA A 124 -8.70 7.63 -3.75
CA ALA A 124 -9.49 7.84 -4.97
C ALA A 124 -9.21 6.73 -6.00
N THR A 125 -7.97 6.27 -6.10
CA THR A 125 -7.56 5.12 -6.92
C THR A 125 -8.29 3.85 -6.48
N PHE A 126 -8.27 3.53 -5.18
CA PHE A 126 -8.99 2.38 -4.66
C PHE A 126 -10.49 2.43 -4.98
N GLN A 127 -11.14 3.58 -4.73
CA GLN A 127 -12.56 3.77 -5.02
C GLN A 127 -12.86 3.66 -6.51
N SER A 128 -12.01 4.25 -7.36
CA SER A 128 -12.14 4.15 -8.82
C SER A 128 -12.04 2.69 -9.26
N CYS A 129 -11.11 1.91 -8.69
CA CYS A 129 -11.00 0.49 -9.00
C CYS A 129 -12.23 -0.33 -8.56
N GLN A 130 -12.86 0.03 -7.44
CA GLN A 130 -14.11 -0.63 -7.00
C GLN A 130 -15.29 -0.35 -7.94
N VAL A 131 -15.37 0.88 -8.45
CA VAL A 131 -16.48 1.33 -9.30
C VAL A 131 -16.32 0.87 -10.74
N VAL A 132 -15.11 0.92 -11.28
CA VAL A 132 -14.83 0.66 -12.70
C VAL A 132 -14.56 -0.83 -12.94
N GLY A 133 -13.73 -1.48 -12.11
CA GLY A 133 -13.33 -2.86 -12.31
C GLY A 133 -12.26 -3.06 -13.41
N MET A 134 -11.81 -4.30 -13.58
CA MET A 134 -10.91 -4.69 -14.67
C MET A 134 -11.68 -4.80 -16.00
N PRO A 135 -11.04 -4.52 -17.15
CA PRO A 135 -9.61 -4.23 -17.32
C PRO A 135 -9.16 -2.80 -16.98
N GLU A 136 -10.06 -1.81 -16.95
CA GLU A 136 -9.71 -0.37 -16.89
C GLU A 136 -9.01 0.07 -15.59
N CYS A 137 -9.10 -0.74 -14.52
CA CYS A 137 -8.29 -0.56 -13.30
C CYS A 137 -6.79 -0.50 -13.56
N ASP A 138 -6.28 -1.10 -14.63
CA ASP A 138 -4.85 -1.21 -14.93
C ASP A 138 -4.17 0.18 -15.00
N VAL A 139 -4.72 1.09 -15.81
CA VAL A 139 -4.21 2.44 -16.00
C VAL A 139 -4.45 3.30 -14.76
N ILE A 140 -5.57 3.08 -14.04
CA ILE A 140 -5.87 3.78 -12.79
C ILE A 140 -4.79 3.47 -11.74
N LEU A 141 -4.46 2.18 -11.57
CA LEU A 141 -3.41 1.74 -10.66
C LEU A 141 -2.03 2.23 -11.10
N ALA A 142 -1.72 2.13 -12.40
CA ALA A 142 -0.44 2.59 -12.95
C ALA A 142 -0.23 4.10 -12.75
N HIS A 143 -1.29 4.91 -12.91
CA HIS A 143 -1.24 6.34 -12.65
C HIS A 143 -0.85 6.63 -11.19
N CYS A 144 -1.53 5.99 -10.22
CA CYS A 144 -1.22 6.17 -8.81
C CYS A 144 0.19 5.68 -8.46
N ALA A 145 0.59 4.50 -8.94
CA ALA A 145 1.93 3.95 -8.71
C ALA A 145 3.03 4.88 -9.26
N THR A 146 2.83 5.43 -10.47
CA THR A 146 3.77 6.38 -11.08
C THR A 146 3.91 7.65 -10.26
N TYR A 147 2.79 8.20 -9.79
CA TYR A 147 2.79 9.36 -8.93
C TYR A 147 3.55 9.06 -7.61
N LEU A 148 3.26 7.92 -6.96
CA LEU A 148 3.91 7.53 -5.70
C LEU A 148 5.41 7.25 -5.87
N ALA A 149 5.82 6.74 -7.03
CA ALA A 149 7.25 6.62 -7.37
C ALA A 149 7.91 7.99 -7.46
N ARG A 150 7.24 8.98 -8.06
CA ARG A 150 7.83 10.29 -8.38
C ARG A 150 7.71 11.36 -7.28
N CYS A 151 6.79 11.21 -6.34
CA CYS A 151 6.60 12.20 -5.27
C CYS A 151 7.73 12.14 -4.23
N ALA A 152 7.86 13.20 -3.43
CA ALA A 152 8.81 13.27 -2.33
C ALA A 152 8.54 12.15 -1.31
N LYS A 153 9.60 11.61 -0.69
CA LYS A 153 9.49 10.55 0.30
C LYS A 153 9.62 11.12 1.71
N GLY A 154 8.82 10.59 2.63
CA GLY A 154 8.72 11.03 4.02
C GLY A 154 8.28 9.87 4.91
N VAL A 155 9.18 9.44 5.79
CA VAL A 155 8.99 8.29 6.70
C VAL A 155 8.94 8.72 8.17
N GLU A 156 8.91 10.01 8.45
CA GLU A 156 8.97 10.59 9.79
C GLU A 156 7.81 10.15 10.69
N VAL A 157 6.58 10.13 10.14
CA VAL A 157 5.38 9.64 10.85
C VAL A 157 5.47 8.13 11.10
N TYR A 158 5.89 7.36 10.09
CA TYR A 158 6.07 5.91 10.24
C TYR A 158 7.11 5.57 11.32
N LYS A 159 8.29 6.22 11.26
CA LYS A 159 9.36 6.07 12.26
C LYS A 159 8.89 6.54 13.64
N ALA A 160 8.08 7.60 13.74
CA ALA A 160 7.52 8.06 15.00
C ALA A 160 6.61 7.01 15.64
N MET A 161 5.69 6.44 14.86
CA MET A 161 4.82 5.36 15.35
C MET A 161 5.60 4.10 15.73
N LYS A 162 6.70 3.78 15.02
CA LYS A 162 7.60 2.69 15.41
C LYS A 162 8.24 2.95 16.78
N ARG A 163 8.72 4.17 17.04
CA ARG A 163 9.28 4.57 18.35
C ARG A 163 8.25 4.49 19.47
N VAL A 164 7.00 4.88 19.20
CA VAL A 164 5.90 4.75 20.17
C VAL A 164 5.67 3.29 20.53
N LYS A 165 5.51 2.40 19.53
CA LYS A 165 5.30 0.96 19.76
C LYS A 165 6.40 0.36 20.63
N GLN A 166 7.66 0.60 20.28
CA GLN A 166 8.81 0.13 21.05
C GLN A 166 8.83 0.65 22.49
N THR A 167 8.37 1.89 22.71
CA THR A 167 8.32 2.48 24.05
C THR A 167 7.21 1.86 24.89
N VAL A 168 6.04 1.61 24.29
CA VAL A 168 4.93 0.92 24.98
C VAL A 168 5.30 -0.52 25.33
N GLU A 169 5.98 -1.23 24.43
CA GLU A 169 6.49 -2.58 24.69
C GLU A 169 7.48 -2.62 25.86
N LYS A 170 8.33 -1.60 25.99
CA LYS A 170 9.38 -1.54 27.02
C LYS A 170 8.89 -1.00 28.36
N GLU A 171 8.15 0.11 28.35
CA GLU A 171 7.78 0.87 29.55
C GLU A 171 6.36 0.54 30.05
N GLY A 172 5.58 -0.22 29.26
CA GLY A 172 4.21 -0.58 29.57
C GLY A 172 3.22 0.58 29.39
N GLY A 173 2.00 0.37 29.92
CA GLY A 173 0.91 1.35 29.86
C GLY A 173 1.05 2.47 30.90
N LEU A 174 2.00 3.39 30.68
CA LEU A 174 2.16 4.55 31.56
C LEU A 174 0.84 5.35 31.68
N PRO A 175 0.50 5.86 32.87
CA PRO A 175 -0.77 6.54 33.09
C PRO A 175 -0.83 7.87 32.36
N VAL A 176 -2.00 8.22 31.84
CA VAL A 176 -2.30 9.57 31.32
C VAL A 176 -2.15 10.59 32.46
N PRO A 177 -1.42 11.72 32.27
CA PRO A 177 -1.32 12.79 33.26
C PRO A 177 -2.70 13.29 33.72
N LEU A 178 -2.87 13.54 35.03
CA LEU A 178 -4.16 13.84 35.65
C LEU A 178 -4.87 15.04 35.00
N HIS A 179 -4.12 16.10 34.68
CA HIS A 179 -4.65 17.35 34.15
C HIS A 179 -5.19 17.22 32.71
N ILE A 180 -4.86 16.17 31.95
CA ILE A 180 -5.45 15.91 30.62
C ILE A 180 -6.40 14.71 30.61
N ARG A 181 -6.77 14.18 31.78
CA ARG A 181 -7.82 13.15 31.88
C ARG A 181 -9.20 13.77 31.71
N ASN A 182 -10.11 12.98 31.13
CA ASN A 182 -11.52 13.32 31.15
C ASN A 182 -12.11 13.19 32.57
N ALA A 183 -13.00 14.12 32.95
CA ALA A 183 -13.63 14.17 34.27
C ALA A 183 -15.17 14.30 34.19
N PRO A 184 -15.87 13.30 33.61
CA PRO A 184 -17.32 13.38 33.38
C PRO A 184 -18.16 13.25 34.66
N THR A 185 -17.66 12.60 35.71
CA THR A 185 -18.42 12.36 36.96
C THR A 185 -18.02 13.32 38.08
N LYS A 186 -18.90 13.51 39.07
CA LYS A 186 -18.59 14.32 40.27
C LYS A 186 -17.37 13.78 41.02
N LEU A 187 -17.33 12.46 41.24
CA LEU A 187 -16.22 11.80 41.91
C LEU A 187 -14.88 12.03 41.18
N MET A 188 -14.86 12.00 39.84
CA MET A 188 -13.63 12.27 39.08
C MET A 188 -13.13 13.71 39.25
N LYS A 189 -14.05 14.69 39.32
CA LYS A 189 -13.70 16.09 39.60
C LYS A 189 -13.17 16.26 41.02
N GLU A 190 -13.79 15.59 41.99
CA GLU A 190 -13.31 15.55 43.39
C GLU A 190 -11.90 14.92 43.49
N LEU A 191 -11.58 13.97 42.62
CA LEU A 191 -10.26 13.37 42.48
C LEU A 191 -9.30 14.19 41.59
N ASN A 192 -9.65 15.44 41.26
CA ASN A 192 -8.85 16.37 40.46
C ASN A 192 -8.54 15.91 39.02
N TYR A 193 -9.38 15.06 38.43
CA TYR A 193 -9.23 14.70 37.01
C TYR A 193 -9.49 15.95 36.16
N GLY A 194 -8.62 16.22 35.20
CA GLY A 194 -8.71 17.41 34.33
C GLY A 194 -8.39 18.73 35.04
N ALA A 195 -8.12 18.72 36.35
CA ALA A 195 -7.81 19.93 37.09
C ALA A 195 -6.45 20.49 36.63
N GLY A 196 -6.39 21.80 36.40
CA GLY A 196 -5.19 22.48 35.93
C GLY A 196 -4.91 22.35 34.43
N TYR A 197 -5.83 21.77 33.64
CA TYR A 197 -5.73 21.80 32.18
C TYR A 197 -5.72 23.23 31.65
N LYS A 198 -4.70 23.57 30.89
CA LYS A 198 -4.63 24.81 30.12
C LYS A 198 -5.19 24.55 28.72
N TYR A 199 -6.32 25.18 28.40
CA TYR A 199 -6.94 25.12 27.08
C TYR A 199 -6.29 26.14 26.16
N ASN A 200 -5.42 25.68 25.23
CA ASN A 200 -4.57 26.55 24.42
C ASN A 200 -5.29 27.74 23.75
N PRO A 201 -6.51 27.61 23.20
CA PRO A 201 -7.22 28.74 22.59
C PRO A 201 -7.57 29.91 23.54
N ASP A 202 -7.57 29.69 24.86
CA ASP A 202 -7.82 30.76 25.85
C ASP A 202 -6.57 31.60 26.17
N TYR A 203 -5.41 31.23 25.63
CA TYR A 203 -4.13 31.89 25.91
C TYR A 203 -3.57 32.54 24.65
N GLU A 204 -2.99 33.72 24.80
CA GLU A 204 -2.19 34.33 23.74
C GLU A 204 -0.81 33.67 23.70
N GLY A 205 -0.46 33.09 22.54
CA GLY A 205 0.85 32.48 22.31
C GLY A 205 0.98 31.04 22.83
N THR A 206 2.22 30.61 23.08
CA THR A 206 2.52 29.22 23.44
C THR A 206 2.20 28.93 24.91
N VAL A 207 1.45 27.88 25.16
CA VAL A 207 1.10 27.42 26.51
C VAL A 207 2.08 26.35 26.97
N GLU A 208 2.82 26.62 28.05
CA GLU A 208 3.64 25.61 28.72
C GLU A 208 2.76 24.62 29.49
N GLN A 209 2.69 23.38 29.00
CA GLN A 209 1.99 22.27 29.62
C GLN A 209 2.57 20.95 29.11
N ASP A 210 2.76 19.99 30.01
CA ASP A 210 3.18 18.64 29.64
C ASP A 210 1.98 17.81 29.15
N TYR A 211 2.16 17.06 28.06
CA TYR A 211 1.13 16.14 27.53
C TYR A 211 1.53 14.67 27.62
N LEU A 212 2.83 14.39 27.75
CA LEU A 212 3.35 13.06 27.99
C LEU A 212 3.39 12.76 29.50
N PRO A 213 3.36 11.46 29.89
CA PRO A 213 3.68 11.04 31.26
C PRO A 213 5.03 11.59 31.72
N GLU A 214 5.22 11.78 33.03
CA GLU A 214 6.46 12.30 33.64
C GLU A 214 7.71 11.59 33.11
N GLN A 215 7.63 10.27 33.02
CA GLN A 215 8.70 9.38 32.57
C GLN A 215 9.10 9.60 31.11
N LEU A 216 8.22 10.22 30.31
CA LEU A 216 8.40 10.44 28.87
C LEU A 216 8.50 11.92 28.48
N LYS A 217 8.48 12.88 29.43
CA LYS A 217 8.43 14.32 29.12
C LYS A 217 9.50 14.80 28.14
N MET A 218 10.71 14.28 28.25
CA MET A 218 11.85 14.67 27.39
C MET A 218 11.97 13.80 26.13
N ARG A 219 11.05 12.84 25.91
CA ARG A 219 11.11 11.90 24.80
C ARG A 219 10.51 12.54 23.54
N LYS A 220 11.32 12.65 22.48
CA LYS A 220 10.83 13.03 21.15
C LYS A 220 10.46 11.79 20.35
N PHE A 221 9.17 11.62 20.07
CA PHE A 221 8.67 10.58 19.18
C PHE A 221 8.65 11.04 17.74
N PHE A 222 8.34 12.30 17.49
CA PHE A 222 8.36 12.91 16.17
C PHE A 222 9.58 13.82 16.07
N ASN A 223 10.41 13.60 15.06
CA ASN A 223 11.55 14.46 14.77
C ASN A 223 11.27 15.11 13.42
N GLU A 224 10.97 16.41 13.43
CA GLU A 224 10.97 17.24 12.23
C GLU A 224 12.42 17.44 11.82
N GLY A 225 12.91 16.65 10.86
CA GLY A 225 14.30 16.74 10.40
C GLY A 225 14.83 15.45 9.81
N LEU A 226 14.59 15.27 8.50
CA LEU A 226 15.58 15.10 7.43
C LEU A 226 14.81 14.53 6.24
N VAL A 227 14.45 15.43 5.31
CA VAL A 227 14.38 15.05 3.89
C VAL A 227 15.76 14.46 3.61
N ASP A 228 15.82 13.20 3.18
CA ASP A 228 17.09 12.65 2.73
C ASP A 228 17.58 13.55 1.58
N ASP A 229 18.61 14.37 1.85
CA ASP A 229 19.42 15.01 0.83
C ASP A 229 20.12 13.90 0.04
N CYS A 230 19.37 13.28 -0.87
CA CYS A 230 19.93 12.57 -2.00
C CYS A 230 20.56 13.62 -2.91
N LYS A 231 21.81 13.93 -2.55
CA LYS A 231 22.85 14.64 -3.28
C LYS A 231 22.55 14.72 -4.78
N VAL A 232 22.28 15.94 -5.25
CA VAL A 232 22.65 16.32 -6.61
C VAL A 232 24.17 16.21 -6.66
N ALA A 233 24.67 15.28 -7.48
CA ALA A 233 26.07 15.25 -7.82
C ALA A 233 26.37 16.51 -8.65
N ASP A 234 26.93 17.52 -8.01
CA ASP A 234 27.75 18.51 -8.70
C ASP A 234 28.93 17.75 -9.31
N GLY A 235 28.85 17.51 -10.62
CA GLY A 235 29.97 17.11 -11.45
C GLY A 235 30.78 18.35 -11.80
N ASP A 236 32.00 18.37 -11.28
CA ASP A 236 32.99 19.43 -11.37
C ASP A 236 33.20 20.00 -12.78
N ALA A 237 33.50 21.31 -12.77
CA ALA A 237 34.22 21.99 -13.83
C ALA A 237 35.63 21.40 -13.99
N SER A 238 35.93 20.92 -15.20
CA SER A 238 37.26 20.97 -15.82
C SER A 238 37.11 20.91 -17.33
#